data_AF-A0A535RUV8-F1
#
_entry.id   AF-A0A535RUV8-F1
#
_cell.length_a   1.000
_cell.length_b   1.000
_cell.length_c   1.000
_cell.angle_alpha   90.00
_cell.angle_beta   90.00
_cell.angle_gamma   90.00
#
_symmetry.space_group_name_H-M   'P 1'
#
loop_
_entity.id
_entity.type
_entity.pdbx_description
1 polymer ?
#
loop_
_entity_poly.entity_id
_entity_poly.type
_entity_poly.pdbx_seq_one_letter_code
_entity_poly.pdbx_strand_id
1 'polypeptide(L)'
;MSRSQDGARRLGEEQASLWAALASRLRDADRGLAVSHGAVIELGALAVAERLELALDGPVFGYCEGVVVTFRDRAPTRIELLRVT
;
A
#
# COMPACT_ATOMS: atom_id res chain seq x y z
N MET A 1 -0.66 -6.71 -22.19
CA MET A 1 0.27 -6.16 -21.19
C MET A 1 1.64 -6.78 -21.39
N SER A 2 2.71 -6.01 -21.16
CA SER A 2 4.08 -6.55 -21.21
C SER A 2 4.35 -7.42 -19.97
N ARG A 3 5.29 -8.38 -20.08
CA ARG A 3 5.71 -9.24 -18.96
C ARG A 3 6.14 -8.45 -17.70
N SER A 4 6.65 -7.23 -17.89
CA SER A 4 6.99 -6.30 -16.80
C SER A 4 5.77 -5.73 -16.08
N GLN A 5 4.70 -5.40 -16.80
CA GLN A 5 3.44 -4.91 -16.21
C GLN A 5 2.77 -6.00 -15.38
N ASP A 6 2.76 -7.24 -15.85
CA ASP A 6 2.23 -8.38 -15.10
C ASP A 6 3.01 -8.64 -13.81
N GLY A 7 4.35 -8.50 -13.87
CA GLY A 7 5.20 -8.62 -12.69
C GLY A 7 4.94 -7.54 -11.65
N ALA A 8 4.77 -6.28 -12.09
CA ALA A 8 4.49 -5.15 -11.20
C ALA A 8 3.12 -5.29 -10.52
N ARG A 9 2.08 -5.67 -11.28
CA ARG A 9 0.74 -5.91 -10.72
C ARG A 9 0.77 -7.02 -9.67
N ARG A 10 1.43 -8.15 -9.98
CA ARG A 10 1.56 -9.27 -9.02
C ARG A 10 2.28 -8.84 -7.75
N LEU A 11 3.38 -8.09 -7.88
CA LEU A 11 4.10 -7.57 -6.71
C LEU A 11 3.21 -6.65 -5.86
N GLY A 12 2.43 -5.76 -6.48
CA GLY A 12 1.46 -4.92 -5.77
C GLY A 12 0.43 -5.73 -4.98
N GLU A 13 -0.15 -6.76 -5.61
CA GLU A 13 -1.10 -7.66 -4.95
C GLU A 13 -0.47 -8.46 -3.79
N GLU A 14 0.78 -8.91 -3.95
CA GLU A 14 1.56 -9.59 -2.91
C GLU A 14 1.83 -8.63 -1.73
N GLN A 15 2.21 -7.37 -2.00
CA GLN A 15 2.41 -6.35 -0.97
C GLN A 15 1.12 -6.05 -0.21
N ALA A 16 0.01 -5.79 -0.92
CA ALA A 16 -1.28 -5.51 -0.28
C ALA A 16 -1.75 -6.68 0.61
N SER A 17 -1.50 -7.92 0.19
CA SER A 17 -1.82 -9.12 0.96
C SER A 17 -0.91 -9.29 2.18
N LEU A 18 0.40 -9.01 2.03
CA LEU A 18 1.34 -8.98 3.15
C LEU A 18 0.94 -7.93 4.20
N TRP A 19 0.54 -6.73 3.78
CA TRP A 19 0.13 -5.67 4.70
C TRP A 19 -1.12 -6.05 5.48
N ALA A 20 -2.13 -6.64 4.83
CA ALA A 20 -3.30 -7.18 5.51
C ALA A 20 -2.95 -8.28 6.53
N ALA A 21 -2.00 -9.16 6.18
CA ALA A 21 -1.52 -10.20 7.08
C ALA A 21 -0.77 -9.62 8.30
N LEU A 22 0.05 -8.58 8.10
CA LEU A 22 0.73 -7.86 9.18
C LEU A 22 -0.26 -7.12 10.08
N ALA A 23 -1.20 -6.38 9.48
CA ALA A 23 -2.24 -5.66 10.21
C ALA A 23 -3.08 -6.59 11.10
N SER A 24 -3.35 -7.82 10.65
CA SER A 24 -4.09 -8.81 11.44
C SER A 24 -3.38 -9.32 12.71
N ARG A 25 -2.09 -9.00 12.86
CA ARG A 25 -1.30 -9.33 14.05
C ARG A 25 -1.22 -8.16 15.04
N LEU A 26 -1.72 -6.99 14.66
CA LEU A 26 -1.78 -5.80 15.50
C LEU A 26 -3.08 -5.82 16.32
N ARG A 27 -3.05 -5.27 17.54
CA ARG A 27 -4.29 -4.97 18.28
C ARG A 27 -4.91 -3.68 17.74
N ASP A 28 -6.18 -3.42 18.00
CA ASP A 28 -6.95 -2.31 17.38
C ASP A 28 -6.30 -0.92 17.49
N ALA A 29 -5.62 -0.64 18.61
CA ALA A 29 -4.94 0.64 18.84
C ALA A 29 -3.47 0.64 18.39
N ASP A 30 -2.91 -0.51 18.03
CA ASP A 30 -1.50 -0.61 17.62
C ASP A 30 -1.32 -0.03 16.20
N ARG A 31 -0.08 0.37 15.89
CA ARG A 31 0.33 0.88 14.59
C ARG A 31 1.61 0.17 14.17
N GLY A 32 1.73 -0.13 12.89
CA GLY A 32 2.94 -0.69 12.28
C GLY A 32 3.57 0.31 11.32
N LEU A 33 4.89 0.28 11.21
CA LEU A 33 5.65 1.02 10.19
C LEU A 33 6.40 0.02 9.31
N ALA A 34 6.11 0.04 8.02
CA ALA A 34 6.85 -0.70 7.01
C ALA A 34 7.73 0.27 6.23
N VAL A 35 9.05 0.02 6.20
CA VAL A 35 10.02 0.83 5.46
C VAL A 35 10.62 -0.02 4.36
N SER A 36 10.57 0.49 3.12
CA SER A 36 11.13 -0.17 1.94
C SER A 36 11.45 0.87 0.85
N HIS A 37 11.68 0.41 -0.39
CA HIS A 37 11.86 1.26 -1.56
C HIS A 37 10.54 1.90 -2.00
N GLY A 38 10.60 3.13 -2.50
CA GLY A 38 9.42 3.89 -2.94
C GLY A 38 8.53 3.11 -3.90
N ALA A 39 9.10 2.51 -4.95
CA ALA A 39 8.33 1.71 -5.91
C ALA A 39 7.65 0.46 -5.31
N VAL A 40 8.25 -0.16 -4.28
CA VAL A 40 7.66 -1.32 -3.60
C VAL A 40 6.45 -0.88 -2.76
N ILE A 41 6.59 0.24 -2.04
CA ILE A 41 5.50 0.84 -1.28
C ILE A 41 4.39 1.33 -2.23
N GLU A 42 4.74 1.96 -3.33
CA GLU A 42 3.79 2.49 -4.32
C GLU A 42 2.96 1.40 -4.97
N LEU A 43 3.57 0.29 -5.42
CA LEU A 43 2.82 -0.81 -6.02
C LEU A 43 1.82 -1.43 -5.03
N GLY A 44 2.18 -1.58 -3.76
CA GLY A 44 1.25 -2.02 -2.73
C GLY A 44 0.14 -1.01 -2.48
N ALA A 45 0.46 0.29 -2.48
CA ALA A 45 -0.50 1.37 -2.29
C ALA A 45 -1.53 1.42 -3.43
N LEU A 46 -1.08 1.30 -4.68
CA LEU A 46 -1.94 1.23 -5.86
C LEU A 46 -2.88 0.02 -5.79
N ALA A 47 -2.38 -1.16 -5.43
CA ALA A 47 -3.21 -2.35 -5.27
C ALA A 47 -4.25 -2.22 -4.14
N VAL A 48 -3.91 -1.53 -3.04
CA VAL A 48 -4.88 -1.22 -1.98
C VAL A 48 -5.92 -0.20 -2.45
N ALA A 49 -5.50 0.85 -3.16
CA ALA A 49 -6.41 1.86 -3.68
C ALA A 49 -7.39 1.28 -4.69
N GLU A 50 -6.95 0.39 -5.58
CA GLU A 50 -7.81 -0.33 -6.52
C GLU A 50 -8.90 -1.13 -5.79
N ARG A 51 -8.56 -1.84 -4.71
CA ARG A 51 -9.55 -2.56 -3.86
C ARG A 51 -10.56 -1.63 -3.17
N LEU A 52 -10.18 -0.38 -2.96
CA LEU A 52 -11.03 0.65 -2.38
C LEU A 52 -11.78 1.47 -3.44
N GLU A 53 -11.61 1.15 -4.73
CA GLU A 53 -12.16 1.91 -5.86
C GLU A 53 -11.72 3.39 -5.85
N LEU A 54 -10.48 3.64 -5.41
CA LEU A 54 -9.86 4.96 -5.33
C LEU A 54 -8.73 5.11 -6.34
N ALA A 55 -8.54 6.32 -6.86
CA ALA A 55 -7.33 6.71 -7.58
C ALA A 55 -6.32 7.32 -6.60
N LEU A 56 -5.03 6.95 -6.76
CA LEU A 56 -3.92 7.65 -6.12
C LEU A 56 -3.26 8.54 -7.17
N ASP A 57 -3.56 9.84 -7.10
CA ASP A 57 -2.98 10.83 -8.00
C ASP A 57 -1.70 11.43 -7.43
N GLY A 58 -0.79 11.83 -8.33
CA GLY A 58 0.43 12.56 -7.99
C GLY A 58 1.72 11.91 -8.51
N PRO A 59 2.89 12.49 -8.18
CA PRO A 59 4.18 11.94 -8.58
C PRO A 59 4.49 10.64 -7.83
N VAL A 60 5.48 9.90 -8.34
CA VAL A 60 6.02 8.71 -7.67
C VAL A 60 6.51 9.07 -6.26
N PHE A 61 6.35 8.17 -5.29
CA PHE A 61 6.84 8.41 -3.93
C PHE A 61 8.34 8.75 -3.88
N GLY A 62 8.65 9.92 -3.31
CA GLY A 62 9.98 10.35 -2.96
C GLY A 62 10.48 9.77 -1.62
N TYR A 63 11.58 10.32 -1.12
CA TYR A 63 12.10 9.93 0.20
C TYR A 63 11.14 10.36 1.30
N CYS A 64 10.94 9.48 2.29
CA CYS A 64 10.03 9.71 3.42
C CYS A 64 8.56 9.92 3.04
N GLU A 65 8.18 9.63 1.79
CA GLU A 65 6.80 9.58 1.34
C GLU A 65 6.23 8.16 1.40
N GLY A 66 4.90 8.03 1.36
CA GLY A 66 4.24 6.73 1.34
C GLY A 66 2.75 6.84 1.59
N VAL A 67 2.20 5.88 2.34
CA VAL A 67 0.77 5.86 2.69
C VAL A 67 0.53 5.44 4.13
N VAL A 68 -0.59 5.90 4.69
CA VAL A 68 -1.25 5.26 5.83
C VAL A 68 -2.40 4.41 5.29
N VAL A 69 -2.46 3.15 5.71
CA VAL A 69 -3.58 2.26 5.37
C VAL A 69 -4.25 1.81 6.67
N THR A 70 -5.56 2.00 6.75
CA THR A 70 -6.38 1.47 7.85
C THR A 70 -6.99 0.15 7.42
N PHE A 71 -6.95 -0.84 8.33
CA PHE A 71 -7.55 -2.16 8.11
C PHE A 71 -8.64 -2.44 9.14
N ARG A 72 -9.66 -3.19 8.71
CA ARG A 72 -10.66 -3.84 9.57
C ARG A 72 -10.85 -5.28 9.07
N ASP A 73 -10.74 -6.27 9.96
CA ASP A 73 -10.89 -7.69 9.59
C ASP A 73 -10.07 -8.10 8.37
N ARG A 74 -8.81 -7.61 8.28
CA ARG A 74 -7.88 -7.77 7.14
C ARG A 74 -8.25 -7.06 5.84
N ALA A 75 -9.42 -6.45 5.75
CA ALA A 75 -9.78 -5.62 4.61
C ALA A 75 -9.24 -4.19 4.81
N PRO A 76 -8.57 -3.58 3.82
CA PRO A 76 -8.30 -2.15 3.87
C PRO A 76 -9.63 -1.40 3.85
N THR A 77 -9.75 -0.33 4.64
CA THR A 77 -10.94 0.51 4.71
C THR A 77 -10.64 1.98 4.42
N ARG A 78 -9.37 2.38 4.46
CA ARG A 78 -8.91 3.73 4.16
C ARG A 78 -7.46 3.68 3.69
N ILE A 79 -7.11 4.58 2.78
CA ILE A 79 -5.73 4.85 2.37
C ILE A 79 -5.54 6.36 2.27
N GLU A 80 -4.40 6.85 2.77
CA GLU A 80 -4.02 8.26 2.76
C GLU A 80 -2.60 8.41 2.28
N LEU A 81 -2.36 9.35 1.36
CA LEU A 81 -1.02 9.71 0.92
C LEU A 81 -0.29 10.48 2.02
N LEU A 82 0.97 10.10 2.27
CA LEU A 82 1.93 10.85 3.06
C LEU A 82 2.98 11.44 2.11
N ARG A 83 3.03 12.77 2.04
CA ARG A 83 3.97 13.51 1.17
C ARG A 83 4.80 14.46 2.02
N VAL A 84 6.03 14.72 1.59
CA VAL A 84 6.90 15.70 2.22
C VAL A 84 6.90 16.95 1.35
N THR A 85 6.38 18.06 1.87
CA THR A 85 6.39 19.37 1.21
C THR A 85 7.68 20.13 1.47
#